data_AF-A0A2A6LM83-F1
#
_entry.id   AF-A0A2A6LM83-F1
#
_cell.length_a   1.000
_cell.length_b   1.000
_cell.length_c   1.000
_cell.angle_alpha   90.00
_cell.angle_beta   90.00
_cell.angle_gamma   90.00
#
_symmetry.space_group_name_H-M   'P 1'
#
loop_
_entity.id
_entity.type
_entity.pdbx_description
1 polymer ?
#
loop_
_entity_poly.entity_id
_entity_poly.type
_entity_poly.pdbx_seq_one_letter_code
_entity_poly.pdbx_strand_id
1 'polypeptide(L)' 'MADFQTNFDRLKNSNVIPDVDENLLPPAVRDAIAGLGDDEMAVLENLSKSTGTHIYLNNNHQVICGL' A
#
# COMPACT_ATOMS: atom_id res chain seq x y z
N MET A 1 -16.21 8.57 -2.11
CA MET A 1 -14.78 8.49 -2.49
C MET A 1 -14.08 8.02 -1.24
N ALA A 2 -13.33 6.91 -1.32
CA ALA A 2 -12.53 6.47 -0.18
C ALA A 2 -11.48 7.55 0.10
N ASP A 3 -11.29 7.89 1.36
CA ASP A 3 -10.25 8.79 1.81
C ASP A 3 -8.94 8.02 1.99
N PHE A 4 -7.82 8.76 1.98
CA PHE A 4 -6.48 8.20 2.15
C PHE A 4 -6.41 7.18 3.29
N GLN A 5 -6.98 7.51 4.45
CA GLN A 5 -6.90 6.66 5.64
C GLN A 5 -7.57 5.30 5.43
N THR A 6 -8.78 5.28 4.86
CA THR A 6 -9.49 4.03 4.59
C THR A 6 -8.68 3.12 3.66
N ASN A 7 -8.12 3.68 2.59
CA ASN A 7 -7.31 2.91 1.64
C ASN A 7 -5.98 2.46 2.25
N PHE A 8 -5.32 3.33 3.00
CA PHE A 8 -4.06 3.02 3.68
C PHE A 8 -4.25 1.90 4.70
N ASP A 9 -5.29 1.97 5.54
CA ASP A 9 -5.61 0.96 6.54
C ASP A 9 -5.95 -0.39 5.87
N ARG A 10 -6.69 -0.38 4.74
CA ARG A 10 -6.96 -1.59 3.97
C ARG A 10 -5.69 -2.25 3.44
N LEU A 11 -4.76 -1.45 2.91
CA LEU A 11 -3.48 -1.96 2.42
C LEU A 11 -2.60 -2.53 3.55
N LYS A 12 -2.61 -1.92 4.74
CA LYS A 12 -1.91 -2.47 5.92
C LYS A 12 -2.55 -3.77 6.39
N ASN A 13 -3.88 -3.80 6.54
CA ASN A 13 -4.63 -4.97 7.00
C ASN A 13 -4.54 -6.15 6.02
N SER A 14 -4.42 -5.85 4.73
CA SER A 14 -4.22 -6.86 3.68
C SER A 14 -2.75 -7.27 3.49
N ASN A 15 -1.88 -6.85 4.40
CA ASN A 15 -0.46 -7.17 4.40
C ASN A 15 0.29 -6.71 3.14
N VAL A 16 -0.24 -5.70 2.41
CA VAL A 16 0.40 -5.15 1.21
C VAL A 16 1.55 -4.22 1.61
N ILE A 17 1.36 -3.41 2.65
CA ILE A 17 2.36 -2.48 3.20
C ILE A 17 2.40 -2.54 4.73
N PRO A 18 2.64 -3.72 5.34
CA PRO A 18 2.52 -3.91 6.79
C PRO A 18 3.43 -2.95 7.58
N ASP A 19 4.63 -2.70 7.06
CA ASP A 19 5.70 -1.97 7.74
C ASP A 19 5.84 -0.50 7.30
N VAL A 20 4.90 0.01 6.49
CA VAL A 20 4.94 1.39 6.03
C VAL A 20 4.38 2.32 7.10
N ASP A 21 5.18 3.32 7.46
CA ASP A 21 4.77 4.46 8.27
C ASP A 21 4.18 5.54 7.37
N GLU A 22 2.99 6.02 7.71
CA GLU A 22 2.29 7.09 7.00
C GLU A 22 3.14 8.37 6.92
N ASN A 23 3.91 8.68 7.96
CA ASN A 23 4.72 9.90 8.02
C ASN A 23 5.92 9.87 7.06
N LEU A 24 6.29 8.68 6.57
CA LEU A 24 7.35 8.51 5.59
C LEU A 24 6.83 8.62 4.15
N LEU A 25 5.52 8.74 3.95
CA LEU A 25 4.93 8.85 2.62
C LEU A 25 4.99 10.29 2.09
N PRO A 26 5.61 10.52 0.92
CA PRO A 26 5.52 11.79 0.23
C PRO A 26 4.06 12.12 -0.11
N PRO A 27 3.69 13.41 -0.19
CA PRO A 27 2.32 13.84 -0.52
C PRO A 27 1.77 13.17 -1.79
N ALA A 28 2.60 13.03 -2.83
CA ALA A 28 2.21 12.38 -4.08
C ALA A 28 1.79 10.91 -3.91
N VAL A 29 2.39 10.18 -2.96
CA VAL A 29 2.00 8.78 -2.67
C VAL A 29 0.71 8.74 -1.87
N ARG A 30 0.51 9.70 -0.96
CA ARG A 30 -0.75 9.82 -0.20
C ARG A 30 -1.92 10.13 -1.13
N ASP A 31 -1.73 11.03 -2.09
CA ASP A 31 -2.74 11.35 -3.11
C ASP A 31 -3.05 10.16 -4.00
N ALA A 32 -2.02 9.39 -4.40
CA ALA A 32 -2.22 8.16 -5.16
C ALA A 32 -3.04 7.12 -4.38
N ILE A 33 -2.73 6.91 -3.10
CA ILE A 33 -3.47 5.98 -2.24
C ILE A 33 -4.91 6.46 -2.02
N ALA A 34 -5.14 7.76 -1.83
CA ALA A 34 -6.48 8.33 -1.75
C ALA A 34 -7.29 8.15 -3.04
N GLY A 35 -6.61 8.14 -4.19
CA GLY A 35 -7.22 7.96 -5.51
C GLY A 35 -7.48 6.51 -5.91
N LEU A 36 -7.02 5.52 -5.14
CA LEU A 36 -7.27 4.11 -5.45
C LEU A 36 -8.76 3.76 -5.29
N GLY A 37 -9.35 3.20 -6.34
CA GLY A 37 -10.68 2.63 -6.32
C GLY A 37 -10.69 1.22 -5.71
N ASP A 38 -11.90 0.68 -5.55
CA ASP A 38 -12.10 -0.65 -4.98
C ASP A 38 -11.50 -1.77 -5.85
N ASP A 39 -11.53 -1.61 -7.18
CA ASP A 39 -11.00 -2.59 -8.13
C ASP A 39 -9.47 -2.65 -8.06
N GLU A 40 -8.80 -1.49 -8.04
CA GLU A 40 -7.35 -1.44 -7.87
C GLU A 40 -6.92 -1.99 -6.50
N MET A 41 -7.70 -1.69 -5.46
CA MET A 41 -7.47 -2.22 -4.12
C MET A 41 -7.55 -3.75 -4.11
N ALA A 42 -8.59 -4.31 -4.72
CA ALA A 42 -8.77 -5.76 -4.80
C ALA A 42 -7.61 -6.45 -5.52
N VAL A 43 -7.04 -5.83 -6.56
CA VAL A 43 -5.85 -6.35 -7.25
C VAL A 43 -4.63 -6.37 -6.32
N LEU A 44 -4.38 -5.29 -5.57
CA LEU A 44 -3.26 -5.19 -4.63
C LEU A 44 -3.39 -6.19 -3.47
N GLU A 45 -4.59 -6.34 -2.91
CA GLU A 45 -4.88 -7.31 -1.86
C GLU A 45 -4.67 -8.75 -2.35
N ASN A 46 -5.12 -9.07 -3.57
CA ASN A 46 -4.99 -10.40 -4.16
C ASN A 46 -3.53 -10.73 -4.51
N LEU A 47 -2.75 -9.75 -4.99
CA LEU A 47 -1.32 -9.92 -5.21
C LEU A 47 -0.62 -10.29 -3.91
N SER A 48 -0.80 -9.50 -2.85
CA SER A 48 -0.23 -9.80 -1.52
C SER A 48 -0.58 -11.20 -1.04
N LYS A 49 -1.86 -11.59 -1.14
CA LYS A 49 -2.32 -12.92 -0.71
C LYS A 49 -1.79 -14.06 -1.58
N SER A 50 -1.66 -13.84 -2.89
CA SER A 50 -1.27 -14.88 -3.85
C SER A 50 0.25 -15.11 -3.91
N THR A 51 1.05 -14.06 -3.69
CA THR A 51 2.50 -14.14 -3.85
C THR A 51 3.25 -14.02 -2.52
N GLY A 52 2.56 -13.68 -1.42
CA GLY A 52 3.21 -13.33 -0.14
C GLY A 52 3.96 -11.99 -0.21
N THR A 53 3.87 -11.29 -1.34
CA THR A 53 4.67 -10.10 -1.61
C THR A 53 4.05 -8.89 -0.93
N HIS A 54 4.88 -8.20 -0.18
CA HIS A 54 4.56 -6.93 0.43
C HIS A 54 5.58 -5.89 -0.03
N ILE A 55 5.11 -4.65 -0.13
CA ILE A 55 5.88 -3.51 -0.57
C ILE A 55 6.61 -2.96 0.64
N TYR A 56 7.93 -3.19 0.69
CA TYR A 56 8.80 -2.49 1.61
C TYR A 56 9.15 -1.12 1.06
N LEU A 57 8.92 -0.07 1.85
CA LEU A 57 9.52 1.24 1.63
C LEU A 57 10.70 1.37 2.60
N ASN A 58 11.88 0.98 2.14
CA ASN A 58 13.14 1.31 2.83
C ASN A 58 13.28 2.85 2.89
N ASN A 59 13.92 3.41 3.92
CA ASN A 59 14.32 4.83 4.04
C ASN A 59 14.95 5.46 2.77
N ASN A 60 15.41 4.65 1.81
CA ASN A 60 15.86 5.08 0.48
C ASN A 60 14.75 5.14 -0.59
N HIS A 61 13.48 4.99 -0.23
CA HIS A 61 12.30 4.90 -1.12
C HIS A 61 12.40 3.80 -2.20
N GLN A 62 13.14 2.72 -1.92
CA GLN A 62 13.25 1.58 -2.83
C GLN A 62 12.15 0.57 -2.51
N VAL A 63 11.33 0.25 -3.52
CA VAL A 63 10.35 -0.84 -3.46
C VAL A 63 11.11 -2.16 -3.57
N ILE A 64 11.17 -2.90 -2.47
CA ILE A 64 11.68 -4.28 -2.46
C ILE A 64 10.48 -5.20 -2.43
N CYS A 65 10.23 -5.93 -3.52
CA CYS A 65 9.27 -7.03 -3.55
C CYS A 65 9.93 -8.24 -2.88
N GLY A 66 9.58 -8.53 -1.63
CA GLY A 66 9.99 -9.75 -0.94
C GLY A 66 9.22 -10.97 -1.45
N LEU A 67 9.91 -12.09 -1.62
CA LEU A 67 9.35 -13.43 -1.86
C LEU A 67 9.02 -14.11 -0.52
#